data_AF-A0A822ES93-F1
#
_entry.id   AF-A0A822ES93-F1
#
_cell.length_a   1.000
_cell.length_b   1.000
_cell.length_c   1.000
_cell.angle_alpha   90.00
_cell.angle_beta   90.00
_cell.angle_gamma   90.00
#
_symmetry.space_group_name_H-M   'P 1'
#
loop_
_entity.id
_entity.type
_entity.pdbx_description
1 polymer ?
#
loop_
_entity_poly.entity_id
_entity_poly.type
_entity_poly.pdbx_seq_one_letter_code
_entity_poly.pdbx_strand_id
1 'polypeptide(L)' 'MISSIESFSSEILFEIFEYLFPYELFKLFINLNYRINNIVHSYPLHLDFSLVSRLEFDYICLNIQPKQVI' A
#
# COMPACT_ATOMS: atom_id res chain seq x y z
N MET A 1 -18.45 7.38 -17.22
CA MET A 1 -18.25 8.25 -16.04
C MET A 1 -17.33 7.46 -15.13
N ILE A 2 -16.02 7.72 -15.18
CA ILE A 2 -15.07 7.00 -14.32
C ILE A 2 -15.20 7.67 -12.95
N SER A 3 -15.95 7.06 -12.04
CA SER A 3 -15.93 7.45 -10.64
C SER A 3 -14.50 7.25 -10.15
N SER A 4 -13.77 8.35 -9.95
CA SER A 4 -12.44 8.26 -9.38
C SER A 4 -12.59 7.61 -8.00
N ILE A 5 -11.78 6.58 -7.73
CA ILE A 5 -11.68 5.96 -6.40
C ILE A 5 -11.50 7.00 -5.29
N GLU A 6 -10.92 8.15 -5.65
CA GLU A 6 -10.77 9.34 -4.81
C GLU A 6 -12.09 9.89 -4.27
N SER A 7 -13.22 9.64 -4.92
CA SER A 7 -14.54 10.09 -4.47
C SER A 7 -15.11 9.23 -3.34
N PHE A 8 -14.52 8.07 -3.07
CA PHE A 8 -14.93 7.23 -1.96
C PHE A 8 -14.61 7.88 -0.61
N SER A 9 -15.48 7.61 0.35
CA SER A 9 -15.22 7.96 1.74
C SER A 9 -14.06 7.12 2.27
N SER A 10 -13.43 7.59 3.35
CA SER A 10 -12.30 6.86 3.93
C SER A 10 -12.73 5.48 4.40
N GLU A 11 -13.93 5.35 4.96
CA GLU A 11 -14.50 4.07 5.45
C GLU A 11 -14.56 3.02 4.34
N ILE A 12 -15.06 3.39 3.16
CA ILE A 12 -15.12 2.49 2.00
C ILE A 12 -13.70 2.10 1.55
N LEU A 13 -12.75 3.02 1.59
CA LEU A 13 -11.36 2.72 1.24
C LEU A 13 -10.74 1.75 2.26
N PHE A 14 -11.00 1.92 3.55
CA PHE A 14 -10.56 1.00 4.61
C PHE A 14 -11.14 -0.41 4.39
N GLU A 15 -12.43 -0.52 4.06
CA GLU A 15 -13.05 -1.81 3.73
C GLU A 15 -12.40 -2.46 2.50
N ILE A 16 -12.17 -1.72 1.42
CA ILE A 16 -11.47 -2.24 0.23
C ILE A 16 -10.08 -2.76 0.59
N PHE A 17 -9.38 -2.05 1.49
CA PHE A 17 -8.03 -2.41 1.88
C PHE A 17 -7.96 -3.70 2.69
N GLU A 18 -9.03 -4.09 3.40
CA GLU A 18 -9.09 -5.39 4.09
C GLU A 18 -9.12 -6.59 3.13
N TYR A 19 -9.59 -6.40 1.89
CA TYR A 19 -9.65 -7.46 0.88
C TYR A 19 -8.39 -7.60 0.03
N LEU A 20 -7.46 -6.66 0.15
CA LEU A 20 -6.24 -6.61 -0.66
C LEU A 20 -5.02 -6.89 0.21
N PHE A 21 -4.06 -7.63 -0.35
CA PHE A 21 -2.80 -7.77 0.36
C PHE A 21 -2.05 -6.42 0.41
N PRO A 22 -1.29 -6.15 1.48
CA PRO A 22 -0.52 -4.91 1.58
C PRO A 22 0.38 -4.61 0.37
N TYR A 23 0.98 -5.64 -0.24
CA TYR A 23 1.79 -5.46 -1.45
C TYR A 23 0.95 -4.97 -2.65
N GLU A 24 -0.28 -5.44 -2.75
CA GLU A 24 -1.23 -5.04 -3.80
C GLU A 24 -1.70 -3.62 -3.55
N LEU A 25 -1.93 -3.26 -2.28
CA LEU A 25 -2.27 -1.89 -1.90
C LEU A 25 -1.20 -0.90 -2.32
N PHE A 26 0.05 -1.19 -2.02
CA PHE A 26 1.15 -0.37 -2.50
C PHE A 26 1.19 -0.35 -4.04
N LYS A 27 1.10 -1.49 -4.72
CA LYS A 27 1.21 -1.49 -6.20
C LYS A 27 0.05 -0.78 -6.90
N LEU A 28 -1.18 -0.92 -6.40
CA LEU A 28 -2.39 -0.35 -6.99
C LEU A 28 -2.53 1.13 -6.68
N PHE A 29 -2.19 1.56 -5.46
CA PHE A 29 -2.56 2.89 -4.98
C PHE A 29 -1.39 3.87 -4.85
N ILE A 30 -0.13 3.39 -4.92
CA ILE A 30 1.02 4.30 -4.89
C ILE A 30 0.99 5.22 -6.12
N ASN A 31 1.10 6.52 -5.86
CA ASN A 31 1.07 7.59 -6.87
C ASN A 31 -0.29 7.82 -7.55
N LEU A 32 -1.39 7.22 -7.09
CA LEU A 32 -2.73 7.55 -7.63
C LEU A 32 -3.18 8.95 -7.21
N ASN A 33 -2.98 9.32 -5.94
CA ASN A 33 -3.33 10.65 -5.43
C ASN A 33 -2.65 10.93 -4.08
N TYR A 34 -2.37 12.19 -3.77
CA TYR A 34 -1.86 12.62 -2.45
C TYR A 34 -2.76 12.18 -1.28
N ARG A 35 -4.10 12.30 -1.42
CA ARG A 35 -5.05 11.86 -0.39
C ARG A 35 -5.00 10.35 -0.19
N ILE A 36 -5.01 9.58 -1.28
CA ILE A 36 -4.96 8.11 -1.21
C ILE A 36 -3.64 7.66 -0.60
N ASN A 37 -2.52 8.24 -1.02
CA ASN A 37 -1.21 7.95 -0.43
C ASN A 37 -1.23 8.20 1.08
N ASN A 38 -1.79 9.31 1.55
CA ASN A 38 -1.90 9.58 2.99
C ASN A 38 -2.77 8.54 3.72
N ILE A 39 -3.87 8.08 3.12
CA ILE A 39 -4.73 7.05 3.71
C ILE A 39 -3.99 5.71 3.77
N VAL A 40 -3.35 5.29 2.68
CA VAL A 40 -2.55 4.05 2.62
C VAL A 40 -1.41 4.08 3.64
N HIS A 41 -0.72 5.22 3.80
CA HIS A 41 0.33 5.37 4.81
C HIS A 41 -0.20 5.37 6.25
N SER A 42 -1.44 5.79 6.47
CA SER A 42 -2.09 5.74 7.79
C SER A 42 -2.71 4.38 8.12
N TYR A 43 -2.90 3.52 7.12
CA TYR A 43 -3.48 2.19 7.31
C TYR A 43 -2.45 1.28 8.00
N PRO A 44 -2.83 0.56 9.09
CA PRO A 44 -1.94 -0.38 9.75
C PRO A 44 -1.75 -1.63 8.88
N LEU A 45 -0.82 -1.55 7.94
CA LEU A 45 -0.51 -2.65 7.03
C LEU A 45 0.26 -3.74 7.78
N HIS A 46 -0.42 -4.84 8.08
CA HIS A 46 0.23 -6.06 8.55
C HIS A 46 0.95 -6.72 7.38
N LEU A 47 2.22 -6.34 7.18
CA LEU A 47 3.09 -6.95 6.17
C LEU A 47 3.41 -8.38 6.57
N ASP A 48 2.65 -9.33 6.02
CA ASP A 48 2.99 -10.75 6.09
C ASP A 48 3.82 -11.14 4.86
N PHE A 49 5.11 -11.39 5.11
CA PHE A 49 6.05 -11.84 4.08
C PHE A 49 6.12 -13.36 3.98
N SER A 50 5.29 -14.12 4.70
CA SER A 50 5.25 -15.59 4.64
C SER A 50 4.94 -16.11 3.23
N LEU A 51 4.20 -15.33 2.44
CA LEU A 51 3.83 -15.63 1.05
C LEU A 51 4.73 -14.95 0.01
N VAL A 52 5.66 -14.10 0.44
CA VAL A 52 6.55 -13.36 -0.47
C VAL A 52 7.81 -14.19 -0.72
N SER A 53 8.16 -14.38 -1.99
CA SER A 53 9.38 -15.11 -2.32
C SER A 53 10.61 -14.35 -1.82
N ARG A 54 11.69 -15.07 -1.51
CA ARG A 54 12.91 -14.43 -1.00
C ARG A 54 13.46 -13.35 -1.93
N LEU A 55 13.36 -13.58 -3.25
CA LEU A 55 13.78 -12.62 -4.27
C LEU A 55 12.93 -11.33 -4.26
N GLU A 56 11.62 -11.45 -4.10
CA GLU A 56 10.73 -10.29 -4.01
C GLU A 56 10.94 -9.51 -2.72
N PHE A 57 11.16 -10.23 -1.61
CA PHE A 57 11.52 -9.62 -0.34
C PHE A 57 12.82 -8.81 -0.45
N ASP A 58 13.87 -9.41 -1.01
CA ASP A 58 15.16 -8.75 -1.19
C ASP A 58 15.05 -7.53 -2.13
N TYR A 59 14.26 -7.63 -3.21
CA TYR A 59 13.95 -6.50 -4.09
C TYR A 59 13.22 -5.37 -3.34
N ILE A 60 12.24 -5.70 -2.50
CA ILE A 60 11.52 -4.72 -1.69
C ILE A 60 12.46 -4.04 -0.71
N CYS A 61 13.28 -4.79 0.04
CA CYS A 61 14.23 -4.22 0.99
C CYS A 61 15.23 -3.28 0.30
N LEU A 62 15.74 -3.66 -0.86
CA LEU A 62 16.71 -2.85 -1.61
C LEU A 62 16.11 -1.56 -2.18
N ASN A 63 14.83 -1.58 -2.54
CA ASN A 63 14.17 -0.44 -3.20
C ASN A 63 13.32 0.41 -2.26
N ILE A 64 12.88 -0.12 -1.12
CA ILE A 64 11.96 0.55 -0.19
C ILE A 64 12.66 1.10 1.07
N GLN A 65 13.91 0.70 1.40
CA GLN A 65 14.72 1.48 2.38
C GLN A 65 16.25 1.30 2.28
N PRO A 66 17.01 2.40 2.07
CA PRO A 66 17.88 2.87 3.15
C PRO A 66 17.93 4.41 3.24
N LYS A 67 17.01 5.01 4.01
CA LYS A 67 17.23 6.32 4.66
C LYS A 67 16.60 6.34 6.06
N GLN A 68 16.96 5.38 6.88
CA GLN A 68 16.89 5.50 8.34
C GLN A 68 18.07 4.75 8.94
N VAL A 69 19.25 5.38 8.92
CA VAL A 69 20.30 5.10 9.90
C VAL A 69 20.82 6.47 10.36
N ILE A 70 20.43 6.79 11.60
CA ILE A 70 20.72 7.96 12.46
C ILE A 70 19.98 9.25 12.09
#